data_AF-A0A367I6K3-F1
#
_entry.id   AF-A0A367I6K3-F1
#
_cell.length_a   1.000
_cell.length_b   1.000
_cell.length_c   1.000
_cell.angle_alpha   90.00
_cell.angle_beta   90.00
_cell.angle_gamma   90.00
#
_symmetry.space_group_name_H-M   'P 1'
#
loop_
_entity.id
_entity.type
_entity.pdbx_description
1 polymer ?
#
loop_
_entity_poly.entity_id
_entity_poly.type
_entity_poly.pdbx_seq_one_letter_code
_entity_poly.pdbx_strand_id
1 'polypeptide(L)'
;MDEDGESPLGDEDAVWLTSMIRKELDLWGPLKEISAVRGWRRQPRILLHDLHGLFGHAVLARLGPSIELRTVVIDPRVRSQGRSHELVEQVISRWYQDALLHRLPPPLEPSSRRLLISWTRSAALAAAYHRAGFSLVQPERRWSRLWIVRSTLATLPLRLQISVVMNRILRGISMLFQDPARLGHQIRHLSEYRLFIFNPKSSLQTPSRAHPMSEMTAVTGRQLIEIEESQLQAFVDWDVTEEG
;
A
#
# COMPACT_ATOMS: atom_id res chain seq x y z
N MET A 1 -22.85 20.64 28.34
CA MET A 1 -22.85 21.46 27.12
C MET A 1 -21.62 20.99 26.40
N ASP A 2 -21.74 19.82 25.77
CA ASP A 2 -20.61 19.00 25.37
C ASP A 2 -21.00 18.30 24.06
N GLU A 3 -20.86 19.00 22.94
CA GLU A 3 -20.87 18.40 21.62
C GLU A 3 -19.73 19.03 20.80
N ASP A 4 -19.18 18.22 19.89
CA ASP A 4 -18.22 18.56 18.83
C ASP A 4 -16.72 18.49 19.19
N GLY A 5 -16.31 17.29 19.61
CA GLY A 5 -14.90 16.87 19.66
C GLY A 5 -14.54 15.77 18.63
N GLU A 6 -15.31 15.61 17.54
CA GLU A 6 -15.07 14.59 16.53
C GLU A 6 -14.53 15.24 15.23
N SER A 7 -13.22 15.29 15.06
CA SER A 7 -12.64 15.70 13.78
C SER A 7 -12.85 14.54 12.77
N PRO A 8 -13.54 14.76 11.63
CA PRO A 8 -14.26 13.72 10.91
C PRO A 8 -13.34 13.02 9.90
N LEU A 9 -13.10 11.72 10.08
CA LEU A 9 -12.68 10.85 8.98
C LEU A 9 -13.93 10.52 8.14
N GLY A 10 -14.37 11.55 7.42
CA GLY A 10 -15.73 11.70 6.92
C GLY A 10 -16.03 10.87 5.69
N ASP A 11 -17.30 10.51 5.55
CA ASP A 11 -17.85 9.78 4.41
C ASP A 11 -17.42 10.36 3.04
N GLU A 12 -17.12 11.66 2.97
CA GLU A 12 -16.62 12.36 1.77
C GLU A 12 -15.32 11.77 1.19
N ASP A 13 -14.35 11.43 2.04
CA ASP A 13 -13.08 10.83 1.61
C ASP A 13 -13.33 9.41 1.06
N ALA A 14 -14.33 8.69 1.59
CA ALA A 14 -14.72 7.35 1.13
C ALA A 14 -15.47 7.41 -0.19
N VAL A 15 -16.32 8.42 -0.36
CA VAL A 15 -16.98 8.75 -1.63
C VAL A 15 -15.92 9.11 -2.68
N TRP A 16 -14.96 9.99 -2.36
CA TRP A 16 -13.87 10.35 -3.26
C TRP A 16 -13.08 9.13 -3.69
N LEU A 17 -12.63 8.30 -2.75
CA LEU A 17 -11.85 7.10 -3.05
C LEU A 17 -12.63 6.11 -3.91
N THR A 18 -13.89 5.88 -3.58
CA THR A 18 -14.77 4.98 -4.35
C THR A 18 -14.95 5.52 -5.77
N SER A 19 -15.11 6.84 -5.93
CA SER A 19 -15.22 7.49 -7.24
C SER A 19 -13.93 7.32 -8.06
N MET A 20 -12.76 7.45 -7.43
CA MET A 20 -11.46 7.27 -8.07
C MET A 20 -11.25 5.82 -8.52
N ILE A 21 -11.55 4.85 -7.65
CA ILE A 21 -11.46 3.43 -8.00
C ILE A 21 -12.39 3.11 -9.17
N ARG A 22 -13.64 3.60 -9.16
CA ARG A 22 -14.59 3.38 -10.27
C ARG A 22 -14.08 3.94 -11.60
N LYS A 23 -13.48 5.13 -11.60
CA LYS A 23 -12.93 5.77 -12.80
C LYS A 23 -11.68 5.06 -13.33
N GLU A 24 -10.80 4.58 -12.45
CA GLU A 24 -9.53 3.99 -12.85
C GLU A 24 -9.54 2.47 -12.68
N LEU A 25 -9.65 1.75 -13.81
CA LEU A 25 -9.69 0.28 -13.83
C LEU A 25 -8.36 -0.37 -13.34
N ASP A 26 -7.25 0.36 -13.43
CA ASP A 26 -5.95 -0.05 -12.90
C ASP A 26 -5.93 -0.09 -11.36
N LEU A 27 -6.81 0.68 -10.69
CA LEU A 27 -6.84 0.72 -9.24
C LEU A 27 -7.59 -0.48 -8.66
N TRP A 28 -7.11 -0.90 -7.49
CA TRP A 28 -7.81 -1.86 -6.65
C TRP A 28 -8.37 -1.19 -5.41
N GLY A 29 -9.56 -1.61 -5.02
CA GLY A 29 -10.15 -1.26 -3.75
C GLY A 29 -11.65 -1.56 -3.69
N PRO A 30 -12.29 -1.28 -2.56
CA PRO A 30 -13.72 -1.49 -2.39
C PRO A 30 -14.51 -0.59 -3.34
N LEU A 31 -15.42 -1.18 -4.11
CA LEU A 31 -16.32 -0.47 -5.03
C LEU A 31 -17.52 0.17 -4.33
N LYS A 32 -17.71 -0.16 -3.04
CA LYS A 32 -18.78 0.34 -2.18
C LYS A 32 -18.16 1.14 -1.04
N GLU A 33 -18.72 2.31 -0.78
CA GLU A 33 -18.29 3.24 0.26
C GLU A 33 -18.27 2.61 1.65
N ILE A 34 -19.31 1.88 2.04
CA ILE A 34 -19.38 1.15 3.32
C ILE A 34 -18.19 0.18 3.47
N SER A 35 -17.77 -0.44 2.37
CA SER A 35 -16.61 -1.34 2.36
C SER A 35 -15.29 -0.55 2.38
N ALA A 36 -15.27 0.66 1.81
CA ALA A 36 -14.17 1.61 1.95
C ALA A 36 -14.00 2.01 3.42
N VAL A 37 -15.04 2.57 4.04
CA VAL A 37 -15.04 3.00 5.45
C VAL A 37 -14.65 1.84 6.39
N ARG A 38 -15.20 0.63 6.19
CA ARG A 38 -14.81 -0.54 6.99
C ARG A 38 -13.35 -0.96 6.75
N GLY A 39 -12.90 -0.88 5.50
CA GLY A 39 -11.52 -1.15 5.12
C GLY A 39 -10.52 -0.14 5.70
N TRP A 40 -10.98 1.08 6.01
CA TRP A 40 -10.13 2.14 6.55
C TRP A 40 -9.49 1.79 7.87
N ARG A 41 -10.24 1.14 8.76
CA ARG A 41 -9.78 0.76 10.09
C ARG A 41 -8.81 -0.42 10.12
N ARG A 42 -8.64 -1.13 9.00
CA ARG A 42 -7.93 -2.43 8.96
C ARG A 42 -6.58 -2.41 8.25
N GLN A 43 -6.31 -1.39 7.43
CA GLN A 43 -5.11 -1.34 6.59
C GLN A 43 -4.36 -0.03 6.81
N PRO A 44 -3.03 -0.09 7.07
CA PRO A 44 -2.19 1.09 7.14
C PRO A 44 -2.29 1.89 5.83
N ARG A 45 -2.52 3.19 5.96
CA ARG A 45 -2.81 4.08 4.84
C ARG A 45 -2.15 5.43 5.04
N ILE A 46 -1.99 6.15 3.95
CA ILE A 46 -1.59 7.56 3.93
C ILE A 46 -2.61 8.33 3.12
N LEU A 47 -3.00 9.47 3.66
CA LEU A 47 -3.96 10.40 3.08
C LEU A 47 -3.28 11.75 2.94
N LEU A 48 -3.44 12.39 1.79
CA LEU A 48 -2.97 13.76 1.55
C LEU A 48 -4.18 14.64 1.27
N HIS A 49 -4.34 15.67 2.10
CA HIS A 49 -5.42 16.64 2.03
C HIS A 49 -4.88 18.01 1.66
N ASP A 50 -5.67 18.76 0.90
CA ASP A 50 -5.49 20.18 0.67
C ASP A 50 -6.79 20.94 1.03
N LEU A 51 -6.84 22.24 0.71
CA LEU A 51 -8.02 23.09 0.92
C LEU A 51 -9.27 22.61 0.15
N HIS A 52 -9.12 21.73 -0.85
CA HIS A 52 -10.20 21.16 -1.66
C HIS A 52 -10.49 19.69 -1.31
N GLY A 53 -9.99 19.21 -0.16
CA GLY A 53 -10.23 17.87 0.37
C GLY A 53 -9.12 16.87 0.05
N LEU A 54 -9.46 15.58 0.12
CA LEU A 54 -8.54 14.49 -0.16
C LEU A 54 -8.11 14.50 -1.64
N PHE A 55 -6.81 14.54 -1.88
CA PHE A 55 -6.25 14.47 -3.23
C PHE A 55 -5.26 13.32 -3.42
N GLY A 56 -4.80 12.66 -2.36
CA GLY A 56 -3.84 11.57 -2.44
C GLY A 56 -4.15 10.46 -1.46
N HIS A 57 -4.11 9.21 -1.91
CA HIS A 57 -4.33 8.05 -1.05
C HIS A 57 -3.41 6.89 -1.41
N ALA A 58 -2.75 6.35 -0.39
CA ALA A 58 -1.95 5.14 -0.50
C ALA A 58 -2.32 4.10 0.56
N VAL A 59 -2.27 2.82 0.19
CA VAL A 59 -2.57 1.70 1.09
C VAL A 59 -1.42 0.72 1.10
N LEU A 60 -0.98 0.39 2.32
CA LEU A 60 -0.02 -0.67 2.59
C LEU A 60 -0.77 -1.87 3.13
N ALA A 61 -0.41 -3.05 2.65
CA ALA A 61 -1.00 -4.28 3.13
C ALA A 61 0.01 -5.41 3.15
N ARG A 62 -0.10 -6.28 4.14
CA ARG A 62 0.76 -7.47 4.22
C ARG A 62 0.44 -8.42 3.06
N LEU A 63 1.50 -8.97 2.47
CA LEU A 63 1.45 -9.96 1.40
C LEU A 63 2.48 -11.06 1.67
N GLY A 64 2.05 -12.07 2.42
CA GLY A 64 2.91 -13.16 2.88
C GLY A 64 4.12 -12.64 3.68
N PRO A 65 5.36 -12.95 3.27
CA PRO A 65 6.58 -12.46 3.94
C PRO A 65 6.93 -11.00 3.59
N SER A 66 6.16 -10.34 2.72
CA SER A 66 6.41 -8.97 2.24
C SER A 66 5.28 -8.02 2.62
N ILE A 67 5.49 -6.74 2.34
CA ILE A 67 4.47 -5.70 2.38
C ILE A 67 4.24 -5.23 0.95
N GLU A 68 2.98 -5.09 0.57
CA GLU A 68 2.56 -4.58 -0.72
C GLU A 68 2.04 -3.14 -0.56
N LEU A 69 2.62 -2.21 -1.32
CA LEU A 69 1.99 -0.93 -1.61
C LEU A 69 0.92 -1.18 -2.68
N ARG A 70 -0.31 -1.31 -2.19
CA ARG A 70 -1.41 -1.95 -2.91
C ARG A 70 -2.17 -1.00 -3.81
N THR A 71 -2.47 0.18 -3.29
CA THR A 71 -3.22 1.21 -4.00
C THR A 71 -2.43 2.50 -3.82
N VAL A 72 -2.17 3.20 -4.91
CA VAL A 72 -1.63 4.56 -4.91
C VAL A 72 -2.45 5.35 -5.90
N VAL A 73 -3.11 6.39 -5.43
CA VAL A 73 -3.95 7.24 -6.25
C VAL A 73 -3.71 8.70 -5.92
N ILE A 74 -3.63 9.50 -6.97
CA ILE A 74 -3.53 10.97 -6.91
C ILE A 74 -4.65 11.53 -7.77
N ASP A 75 -5.35 12.52 -7.25
CA ASP A 75 -6.41 13.25 -7.94
C ASP A 75 -5.87 13.83 -9.27
N PRO A 76 -6.59 13.64 -10.40
CA PRO A 76 -6.21 14.22 -11.69
C PRO A 76 -5.91 15.71 -11.64
N ARG A 77 -6.60 16.47 -10.78
CA ARG A 77 -6.44 17.94 -10.64
C ARG A 77 -5.03 18.36 -10.24
N VAL A 78 -4.31 17.52 -9.49
CA VAL A 78 -2.98 17.83 -8.95
C VAL A 78 -1.86 16.98 -9.55
N ARG A 79 -2.16 16.21 -10.62
CA ARG A 79 -1.13 15.48 -11.38
C ARG A 79 -0.16 16.45 -12.01
N SER A 80 1.04 15.97 -12.36
CA SER A 80 2.18 16.75 -12.89
C SER A 80 2.85 17.74 -11.92
N GLN A 81 2.31 17.96 -10.73
CA GLN A 81 2.90 18.82 -9.70
C GLN A 81 3.88 18.09 -8.76
N GLY A 82 4.26 16.85 -9.08
CA GLY A 82 5.17 16.06 -8.25
C GLY A 82 4.54 15.40 -7.01
N ARG A 83 3.24 15.56 -6.73
CA ARG A 83 2.52 14.99 -5.58
C ARG A 83 2.64 13.47 -5.40
N SER A 84 2.88 12.74 -6.49
CA SER A 84 3.15 11.30 -6.43
C SER A 84 4.46 10.97 -5.70
N HIS A 85 5.48 11.84 -5.79
CA HIS A 85 6.75 11.65 -5.08
C HIS A 85 6.55 11.84 -3.59
N GLU A 86 5.87 12.92 -3.20
CA GLU A 86 5.51 13.21 -1.81
C GLU A 86 4.74 12.05 -1.16
N LEU A 87 3.71 11.52 -1.86
CA LEU A 87 2.96 10.37 -1.36
C LEU A 87 3.83 9.13 -1.18
N VAL A 88 4.74 8.85 -2.12
CA VAL A 88 5.64 7.68 -2.05
C VAL A 88 6.69 7.87 -0.93
N GLU A 89 7.21 9.07 -0.73
CA GLU A 89 8.14 9.37 0.36
C GLU A 89 7.47 9.17 1.73
N GLN A 90 6.21 9.60 1.90
CA GLN A 90 5.44 9.30 3.10
C GLN A 90 5.20 7.79 3.28
N VAL A 91 4.94 7.06 2.17
CA VAL A 91 4.79 5.60 2.20
C VAL A 91 6.05 4.93 2.73
N ILE A 92 7.22 5.33 2.24
CA ILE A 92 8.50 4.78 2.71
C ILE A 92 8.73 5.14 4.17
N SER A 93 8.44 6.38 4.55
CA SER A 93 8.62 6.86 5.92
C SER A 93 7.76 6.03 6.90
N ARG A 94 6.49 5.80 6.56
CA ARG A 94 5.59 4.92 7.32
C ARG A 94 6.11 3.48 7.33
N TRP A 95 6.50 2.95 6.18
CA TRP A 95 7.08 1.61 6.09
C TRP A 95 8.35 1.47 6.97
N TYR A 96 9.16 2.52 7.11
CA TYR A 96 10.38 2.46 7.92
C TYR A 96 10.08 2.37 9.43
N GLN A 97 9.02 3.04 9.87
CA GLN A 97 8.67 3.26 11.28
C GLN A 97 7.61 2.29 11.83
N ASP A 98 6.74 1.73 10.97
CA ASP A 98 5.55 0.98 11.40
C ASP A 98 5.86 -0.47 11.82
N ALA A 99 6.11 -0.66 13.12
CA ALA A 99 6.34 -1.96 13.74
C ALA A 99 5.20 -2.97 13.52
N LEU A 100 3.95 -2.50 13.55
CA LEU A 100 2.76 -3.34 13.35
C LEU A 100 2.63 -3.83 11.91
N LEU A 101 3.01 -2.99 10.95
CA LEU A 101 3.07 -3.37 9.53
C LEU A 101 4.10 -4.50 9.32
N HIS A 102 5.23 -4.45 10.02
CA HIS A 102 6.27 -5.48 9.97
C HIS A 102 6.00 -6.72 10.84
N ARG A 103 5.09 -6.62 11.82
CA ARG A 103 4.90 -7.62 12.90
C ARG A 103 6.20 -7.89 13.65
N LEU A 104 6.88 -6.82 14.06
CA LEU A 104 8.12 -6.89 14.83
C LEU A 104 8.01 -5.95 16.02
N PRO A 105 8.63 -6.28 17.16
CA PRO A 105 8.73 -5.34 18.27
C PRO A 105 9.64 -4.16 17.88
N PRO A 106 9.34 -2.94 18.36
CA PRO A 106 10.30 -1.84 18.29
C PRO A 106 11.50 -2.12 19.22
N PRO A 107 12.73 -1.66 18.90
CA PRO A 107 13.11 -0.90 17.70
C PRO A 107 13.27 -1.76 16.44
N LEU A 108 12.87 -1.21 15.29
CA LEU A 108 12.99 -1.90 14.00
C LEU A 108 14.41 -1.81 13.44
N GLU A 109 15.12 -2.92 13.49
CA GLU A 109 16.40 -3.06 12.78
C GLU A 109 16.20 -3.09 11.25
N PRO A 110 17.06 -2.42 10.46
CA PRO A 110 16.94 -2.41 9.00
C PRO A 110 16.90 -3.80 8.37
N SER A 111 17.75 -4.72 8.83
CA SER A 111 17.83 -6.08 8.31
C SER A 111 16.55 -6.90 8.52
N SER A 112 15.76 -6.57 9.53
CA SER A 112 14.55 -7.29 9.91
C SER A 112 13.30 -6.79 9.19
N ARG A 113 13.33 -5.61 8.58
CA ARG A 113 12.20 -5.05 7.84
C ARG A 113 11.81 -5.93 6.65
N ARG A 114 10.52 -6.07 6.41
CA ARG A 114 9.98 -6.84 5.27
C ARG A 114 10.09 -6.06 3.97
N LEU A 115 10.40 -6.75 2.88
CA LEU A 115 10.41 -6.16 1.53
C LEU A 115 9.12 -5.40 1.22
N LEU A 116 9.24 -4.20 0.65
CA LEU A 116 8.10 -3.46 0.13
C LEU A 116 8.02 -3.64 -1.39
N ILE A 117 6.88 -4.10 -1.88
CA ILE A 117 6.66 -4.38 -3.29
C ILE A 117 5.47 -3.61 -3.83
N SER A 118 5.53 -3.22 -5.09
CA SER A 118 4.40 -2.60 -5.78
C SER A 118 4.38 -2.93 -7.26
N TRP A 119 3.18 -2.96 -7.84
CA TRP A 119 2.99 -3.14 -9.28
C TRP A 119 2.41 -1.87 -9.85
N THR A 120 2.98 -1.41 -10.96
CA THR A 120 2.43 -0.27 -11.68
C THR A 120 2.67 -0.39 -13.17
N ARG A 121 1.70 0.11 -13.93
CA ARG A 121 1.78 0.36 -15.38
C ARG A 121 2.06 1.84 -15.68
N SER A 122 1.79 2.73 -14.73
CA SER A 122 1.91 4.17 -14.90
C SER A 122 3.37 4.62 -14.87
N ALA A 123 3.82 5.28 -15.94
CA ALA A 123 5.16 5.85 -16.05
C ALA A 123 5.43 6.92 -14.97
N ALA A 124 4.42 7.71 -14.62
CA ALA A 124 4.55 8.75 -13.58
C ALA A 124 4.82 8.14 -12.20
N LEU A 125 4.11 7.07 -11.86
CA LEU A 125 4.32 6.37 -10.59
C LEU A 125 5.64 5.58 -10.59
N ALA A 126 6.02 5.00 -11.74
CA ALA A 126 7.33 4.36 -11.90
C ALA A 126 8.49 5.34 -11.68
N ALA A 127 8.37 6.58 -12.16
CA ALA A 127 9.36 7.63 -11.89
C ALA A 127 9.42 7.97 -10.40
N ALA A 128 8.27 8.05 -9.73
CA ALA A 128 8.23 8.26 -8.28
C ALA A 128 8.90 7.13 -7.49
N TYR A 129 8.66 5.87 -7.89
CA TYR A 129 9.35 4.72 -7.31
C TYR A 129 10.85 4.77 -7.54
N HIS A 130 11.31 5.08 -8.76
CA HIS A 130 12.73 5.19 -9.06
C HIS A 130 13.41 6.28 -8.21
N ARG A 131 12.79 7.47 -8.08
CA ARG A 131 13.31 8.55 -7.23
C ARG A 131 13.40 8.11 -5.77
N ALA A 132 12.40 7.37 -5.30
CA ALA A 132 12.32 6.92 -3.92
C ALA A 132 13.20 5.71 -3.60
N GLY A 133 14.01 5.22 -4.56
CA GLY A 133 14.97 4.14 -4.36
C GLY A 133 14.42 2.73 -4.59
N PHE A 134 13.26 2.58 -5.23
CA PHE A 134 12.78 1.27 -5.66
C PHE A 134 13.61 0.76 -6.84
N SER A 135 13.93 -0.53 -6.79
CA SER A 135 14.53 -1.27 -7.90
C SER A 135 13.44 -1.84 -8.82
N LEU A 136 13.58 -1.61 -10.12
CA LEU A 136 12.74 -2.26 -11.13
C LEU A 136 13.19 -3.71 -11.29
N VAL A 137 12.26 -4.65 -11.12
CA VAL A 137 12.54 -6.07 -11.34
C VAL A 137 12.45 -6.38 -12.83
N GLN A 138 13.59 -6.77 -13.41
CA GLN A 138 13.60 -7.25 -14.77
C GLN A 138 13.01 -8.67 -14.85
N PRO A 139 12.16 -8.97 -15.84
CA PRO A 139 11.56 -10.29 -15.97
C PRO A 139 12.60 -11.32 -16.41
N GLU A 140 12.84 -12.32 -15.56
CA GLU A 140 13.72 -13.44 -15.87
C GLU A 140 12.95 -14.65 -16.42
N ARG A 141 13.63 -15.49 -17.19
CA ARG A 141 13.13 -16.81 -17.60
C ARG A 141 13.78 -17.88 -16.74
N ARG A 142 12.99 -18.62 -15.96
CA ARG A 142 13.50 -19.72 -15.11
C ARG A 142 12.80 -21.03 -15.45
N TRP A 143 13.43 -21.78 -16.35
CA TRP A 143 12.97 -23.09 -16.81
C TRP A 143 12.78 -24.10 -15.68
N SER A 144 13.63 -24.06 -14.65
CA SER A 144 13.60 -24.99 -13.52
C SER A 144 12.41 -24.84 -12.57
N ARG A 145 11.58 -23.79 -12.74
CA ARG A 145 10.45 -23.48 -11.84
C ARG A 145 9.13 -23.32 -12.60
N LEU A 146 8.99 -24.01 -13.73
CA LEU A 146 7.79 -24.01 -14.58
C LEU A 146 7.40 -22.64 -15.16
N TRP A 147 8.27 -21.63 -15.07
CA TRP A 147 8.08 -20.33 -15.72
C TRP A 147 8.57 -20.41 -17.17
N ILE A 148 7.72 -20.97 -18.03
CA ILE A 148 7.97 -21.12 -19.47
C ILE A 148 8.01 -19.74 -20.16
N VAL A 149 7.30 -18.75 -19.59
CA VAL A 149 7.20 -17.36 -20.03
C VAL A 149 8.01 -16.44 -19.11
N ARG A 150 8.59 -15.37 -19.66
CA ARG A 150 9.29 -14.31 -18.89
C ARG A 150 8.35 -13.75 -17.82
N SER A 151 8.74 -13.82 -16.55
CA SER A 151 7.91 -13.38 -15.43
C SER A 151 8.73 -12.59 -14.42
N THR A 152 8.22 -11.44 -13.98
CA THR A 152 8.82 -10.64 -12.90
C THR A 152 8.72 -11.34 -11.54
N LEU A 153 7.81 -12.31 -11.38
CA LEU A 153 7.68 -13.09 -10.15
C LEU A 153 8.80 -14.13 -10.00
N ALA A 154 9.39 -14.59 -11.10
CA ALA A 154 10.38 -15.67 -11.09
C ALA A 154 11.65 -15.32 -10.29
N THR A 155 11.93 -14.03 -10.14
CA THR A 155 13.06 -13.48 -9.37
C THR A 155 12.81 -13.47 -7.86
N LEU A 156 11.55 -13.55 -7.42
CA LEU A 156 11.18 -13.51 -6.00
C LEU A 156 11.41 -14.86 -5.29
N PRO A 157 11.51 -14.88 -3.94
CA PRO A 157 11.51 -16.12 -3.17
C PRO A 157 10.23 -16.96 -3.38
N LEU A 158 10.32 -18.30 -3.32
CA LEU A 158 9.18 -19.20 -3.64
C LEU A 158 7.93 -18.87 -2.83
N ARG A 159 8.09 -18.69 -1.52
CA ARG A 159 6.99 -18.41 -0.59
C ARG A 159 6.27 -17.13 -0.98
N LEU A 160 7.04 -16.10 -1.38
CA LEU A 160 6.48 -14.85 -1.85
C LEU A 160 5.76 -15.03 -3.20
N GLN A 161 6.32 -15.81 -4.13
CA GLN A 161 5.65 -16.13 -5.40
C GLN A 161 4.26 -16.76 -5.15
N ILE A 162 4.21 -17.79 -4.29
CA ILE A 162 2.96 -18.47 -3.96
C ILE A 162 1.97 -17.51 -3.29
N SER A 163 2.43 -16.71 -2.32
CA SER A 163 1.59 -15.72 -1.65
C SER A 163 1.03 -14.68 -2.62
N VAL A 164 1.84 -14.19 -3.56
CA VAL A 164 1.39 -13.24 -4.59
C VAL A 164 0.35 -13.90 -5.48
N VAL A 165 0.64 -15.08 -6.03
CA VAL A 165 -0.27 -15.80 -6.94
C VAL A 165 -1.61 -16.09 -6.25
N MET A 166 -1.60 -16.65 -5.05
CA MET A 166 -2.82 -16.92 -4.29
C MET A 166 -3.60 -15.65 -3.99
N ASN A 167 -2.91 -14.59 -3.56
CA ASN A 167 -3.56 -13.31 -3.30
C ASN A 167 -4.20 -12.71 -4.56
N ARG A 168 -3.54 -12.83 -5.72
CA ARG A 168 -4.09 -12.38 -7.01
C ARG A 168 -5.28 -13.24 -7.46
N ILE A 169 -5.24 -14.55 -7.27
CA ILE A 169 -6.36 -15.46 -7.60
C ILE A 169 -7.58 -15.13 -6.73
N LEU A 170 -7.41 -15.03 -5.41
CA LEU A 170 -8.51 -14.69 -4.50
C LEU A 170 -9.14 -13.33 -4.85
N ARG A 171 -8.31 -12.34 -5.20
CA ARG A 171 -8.81 -11.04 -5.69
C ARG A 171 -9.53 -11.16 -7.02
N GLY A 172 -8.98 -11.92 -7.96
CA GLY A 172 -9.58 -12.15 -9.27
C GLY A 172 -10.96 -12.80 -9.17
N ILE A 173 -11.11 -13.81 -8.30
CA ILE A 173 -12.39 -14.43 -7.98
C ILE A 173 -13.36 -13.39 -7.42
N SER A 174 -12.94 -12.60 -6.43
CA SER A 174 -13.77 -11.53 -5.87
C SER A 174 -14.18 -10.48 -6.91
N MET A 175 -13.29 -10.13 -7.86
CA MET A 175 -13.61 -9.19 -8.93
C MET A 175 -14.57 -9.76 -9.95
N LEU A 176 -14.47 -11.05 -10.28
CA LEU A 176 -15.35 -11.69 -11.24
C LEU A 176 -16.83 -11.49 -10.85
N PHE A 177 -17.13 -11.51 -9.55
CA PHE A 177 -18.47 -11.29 -9.01
C PHE A 177 -18.83 -9.81 -8.80
N GLN A 178 -17.85 -8.92 -8.67
CA GLN A 178 -18.09 -7.51 -8.32
C GLN A 178 -17.98 -6.54 -9.51
N ASP A 179 -16.98 -6.75 -10.38
CA ASP A 179 -16.65 -5.92 -11.53
C ASP A 179 -15.83 -6.74 -12.55
N PRO A 180 -16.50 -7.56 -13.38
CA PRO A 180 -15.82 -8.40 -14.36
C PRO A 180 -15.14 -7.59 -15.47
N ALA A 181 -15.61 -6.36 -15.74
CA ALA A 181 -15.00 -5.48 -16.72
C ALA A 181 -13.60 -5.04 -16.28
N ARG A 182 -13.43 -4.68 -15.01
CA ARG A 182 -12.12 -4.38 -14.42
C ARG A 182 -11.19 -5.58 -14.44
N LEU A 183 -11.69 -6.77 -14.09
CA LEU A 183 -10.90 -7.99 -14.18
C LEU A 183 -10.39 -8.22 -15.60
N GLY A 184 -11.28 -8.11 -16.59
CA GLY A 184 -10.92 -8.22 -18.00
C GLY A 184 -9.86 -7.19 -18.42
N HIS A 185 -9.99 -5.94 -17.97
CA HIS A 185 -8.99 -4.90 -18.21
C HIS A 185 -7.62 -5.25 -17.61
N GLN A 186 -7.58 -5.66 -16.35
CA GLN A 186 -6.33 -6.01 -15.66
C GLN A 186 -5.65 -7.25 -16.27
N ILE A 187 -6.43 -8.25 -16.69
CA ILE A 187 -5.90 -9.43 -17.39
C ILE A 187 -5.33 -9.02 -18.76
N ARG A 188 -6.05 -8.19 -19.52
CA ARG A 188 -5.61 -7.72 -20.84
C ARG A 188 -4.29 -6.96 -20.77
N HIS A 189 -4.09 -6.16 -19.73
CA HIS A 189 -2.87 -5.37 -19.53
C HIS A 189 -1.87 -6.02 -18.57
N LEU A 190 -2.04 -7.31 -18.22
CA LEU A 190 -1.21 -7.99 -17.22
C LEU A 190 0.29 -7.90 -17.52
N SER A 191 0.65 -8.03 -18.81
CA SER A 191 2.04 -7.96 -19.27
C SER A 191 2.70 -6.59 -19.13
N GLU A 192 1.90 -5.53 -19.00
CA GLU A 192 2.39 -4.15 -18.89
C GLU A 192 2.67 -3.74 -17.43
N TYR A 193 2.14 -4.47 -16.45
CA TYR A 193 2.42 -4.20 -15.03
C TYR A 193 3.84 -4.60 -14.67
N ARG A 194 4.63 -3.60 -14.29
CA ARG A 194 6.01 -3.78 -13.85
C ARG A 194 6.06 -3.86 -12.34
N LEU A 195 6.92 -4.76 -11.84
CA LEU A 195 7.15 -4.97 -10.41
C LEU A 195 8.32 -4.12 -9.95
N PHE A 196 8.09 -3.35 -8.89
CA PHE A 196 9.08 -2.56 -8.18
C PHE A 196 9.28 -3.11 -6.77
N ILE A 197 10.54 -3.23 -6.34
CA ILE A 197 10.90 -3.70 -5.01
C ILE A 197 11.76 -2.64 -4.33
N PHE A 198 11.36 -2.27 -3.12
CA PHE A 198 12.17 -1.51 -2.19
C PHE A 198 12.73 -2.48 -1.14
N ASN A 199 14.07 -2.56 -1.12
CA ASN A 199 14.79 -3.51 -0.29
C ASN A 199 15.39 -2.81 0.94
N PRO A 200 15.10 -3.29 2.16
CA PRO A 200 15.67 -2.73 3.39
C PRO A 200 17.19 -2.74 3.44
N LYS A 201 17.85 -3.67 2.75
CA LYS A 201 19.31 -3.80 2.76
C LYS A 201 19.99 -2.81 1.82
N SER A 202 19.24 -2.27 0.85
CA SER A 202 19.72 -1.30 -0.12
C SER A 202 19.66 0.14 0.42
N SER A 203 18.93 0.37 1.51
CA SER A 203 18.67 1.69 2.08
C SER A 203 19.78 2.20 3.00
N LEU A 204 21.03 2.25 2.50
CA LEU A 204 22.04 3.17 3.04
C LEU A 204 21.69 4.65 2.76
N GLN A 205 20.62 4.91 2.00
CA GLN A 205 20.02 6.21 1.82
C GLN A 205 18.85 6.37 2.79
N THR A 206 19.13 6.95 3.95
CA THR A 206 18.12 7.56 4.83
C THR A 206 17.25 8.50 3.98
N PRO A 207 15.91 8.56 4.16
CA PRO A 207 15.09 9.52 3.45
C PRO A 207 15.66 10.94 3.68
N SER A 208 15.95 11.64 2.58
CA SER A 208 16.44 13.02 2.62
C SER A 208 15.40 13.88 3.33
N ARG A 209 15.82 14.50 4.45
CA ARG A 209 15.19 15.58 5.22
C ARG A 209 13.68 15.77 5.00
N ALA A 210 12.89 15.45 6.03
CA ALA A 210 11.50 15.84 6.15
C ALA A 210 11.30 17.30 5.67
N HIS A 211 10.50 17.50 4.63
CA HIS A 211 9.96 18.81 4.31
C HIS A 211 9.14 19.29 5.52
N PRO A 212 9.23 20.58 5.91
CA PRO A 212 8.43 21.10 7.01
C PRO A 212 6.95 20.84 6.70
N MET A 213 6.31 20.20 7.66
CA MET A 213 4.92 19.74 7.64
C MET A 213 4.01 20.96 7.44
N SER A 214 3.66 21.26 6.19
CA SER A 214 2.66 22.29 5.89
C SER A 214 1.30 21.69 6.17
N GLU A 215 0.64 22.14 7.25
CA GLU A 215 -0.68 21.72 7.75
C GLU A 215 -1.34 20.60 6.93
N MET A 216 -0.84 19.39 7.15
CA MET A 216 -1.23 18.20 6.45
C MET A 216 -1.88 17.34 7.52
N THR A 217 -3.19 17.21 7.45
CA THR A 217 -3.93 16.27 8.29
C THR A 217 -3.60 14.87 7.79
N ALA A 218 -2.44 14.34 8.17
CA ALA A 218 -2.13 12.93 8.06
C ALA A 218 -3.07 12.22 9.03
N VAL A 219 -4.32 11.99 8.59
CA VAL A 219 -5.30 11.41 9.49
C VAL A 219 -4.95 9.94 9.67
N THR A 220 -4.31 9.71 10.81
CA THR A 220 -3.89 8.41 11.29
C THR A 220 -5.16 7.63 11.58
N GLY A 221 -5.46 6.63 10.76
CA GLY A 221 -6.42 5.60 11.14
C GLY A 221 -5.88 4.91 12.40
N ARG A 222 -6.42 5.34 13.54
CA ARG A 222 -6.01 5.08 14.93
C ARG A 222 -4.74 5.80 15.38
N GLN A 223 -4.97 6.99 15.92
CA GLN A 223 -4.45 7.50 17.21
C GLN A 223 -2.93 7.42 17.41
N LEU A 224 -2.33 8.57 17.72
CA LEU A 224 -1.05 8.67 18.40
C LEU A 224 -1.02 7.62 19.52
N ILE A 225 -0.27 6.54 19.30
CA ILE A 225 0.15 5.67 20.38
C ILE A 225 1.56 6.13 20.66
N GLU A 226 1.64 7.13 21.55
CA GLU A 226 2.69 7.12 22.54
C GLU A 226 2.63 5.73 23.18
N ILE A 227 3.72 4.96 23.03
CA ILE A 227 3.75 3.55 23.40
C ILE A 227 3.69 3.48 24.93
N GLU A 228 2.48 3.43 25.46
CA GLU A 228 2.20 3.05 26.84
C GLU A 228 2.12 1.52 26.93
N GLU A 229 2.62 0.95 28.03
CA GLU A 229 2.75 -0.51 28.29
C GLU A 229 1.50 -1.35 28.00
N SER A 230 0.32 -0.72 27.92
CA SER A 230 -0.96 -1.37 27.58
C SER A 230 -1.00 -2.00 26.18
N GLN A 231 -0.16 -1.54 25.23
CA GLN A 231 -0.07 -2.10 23.87
C GLN A 231 0.69 -3.43 23.80
N LEU A 232 1.49 -3.76 24.82
CA LEU A 232 2.12 -5.08 24.93
C LEU A 232 1.07 -6.16 25.24
N GLN A 233 0.01 -5.82 25.98
CA GLN A 233 -1.06 -6.75 26.32
C GLN A 233 -1.92 -7.12 25.10
N ALA A 234 -2.15 -6.18 24.18
CA ALA A 234 -2.91 -6.43 22.95
C ALA A 234 -2.17 -7.33 21.94
N PHE A 235 -0.84 -7.44 22.05
CA PHE A 235 -0.04 -8.37 21.26
C PHE A 235 -0.18 -9.81 21.79
N VAL A 236 -0.33 -9.98 23.10
CA VAL A 236 -0.54 -11.28 23.75
C VAL A 236 -1.95 -11.84 23.45
N ASP A 237 -2.98 -11.00 23.43
CA ASP A 237 -4.36 -11.45 23.14
C ASP A 237 -4.62 -11.82 21.66
N TRP A 238 -3.83 -11.28 20.73
CA TRP A 238 -3.95 -11.61 19.30
C TRP A 238 -3.36 -12.98 18.95
N ASP A 239 -2.25 -13.40 19.58
CA ASP A 239 -1.65 -14.72 19.31
C ASP A 239 -2.49 -15.88 19.87
N VAL A 240 -3.32 -15.64 20.90
CA VAL A 240 -4.20 -16.67 21.49
C VAL A 240 -5.40 -17.01 20.61
N THR A 241 -5.75 -16.16 19.63
CA THR A 241 -6.95 -16.35 18.78
C THR A 241 -6.67 -16.99 17.41
N GLU A 242 -5.41 -17.26 17.04
CA GLU A 242 -5.05 -18.01 15.83
C GLU A 242 -4.51 -19.43 16.10
N GLU A 243 -4.49 -19.91 17.36
CA GLU A 243 -4.23 -21.32 17.73
C GLU A 243 -5.46 -22.04 18.34
N GLY A 244 -6.65 -21.77 17.81
CA GLY A 244 -7.89 -22.50 18.09
C GLY A 244 -8.53 -23.07 16.83
#